data_AF-F4BGN5-F1
#
_entry.id   AF-F4BGN5-F1
#
_cell.length_a   1.000
_cell.length_b   1.000
_cell.length_c   1.000
_cell.angle_alpha   90.00
_cell.angle_beta   90.00
_cell.angle_gamma   90.00
#
_symmetry.space_group_name_H-M   'P 1'
#
loop_
_entity.id
_entity.type
_entity.pdbx_description
1 polymer ?
#
loop_
_entity_poly.entity_id
_entity_poly.type
_entity_poly.pdbx_seq_one_letter_code
_entity_poly.pdbx_strand_id
1 'polypeptide(L)'
;MRQNIFPKVALVAAIIIFVSVFLFARALISIAFYTIIILFFINSDFYFDKSRFQRHIPLLFLLVAGVIINGAYLYGYIVYGQTITFKQLVAYANPIIIVIYTYSLCYFLSQNKNLGDYLLWAYLVVTVLLSLLCFIKFLYNSNINLIDVYGSYGNGVDVQGVIAFTFPFVSVCILNLALRASKIKNRIFFLLCALLVIFTDLFINTSKIGYIVEIFVLAYYAFAFIKLYSFKGGHFKIKKMLIMTLLSSLALIFIFGFAYKQSPTFHIKTAEFVKSFEILYHSKKASNKIAESLSEQPSTGIRMIYYISSVEIFKEYPNVFFWGCSFTGNTSNLDKCTHHLIKNSQQLQSNPMVIKKQPLEPHNEFINYTFRGGIFSALCLLMFFITLLYTTKNLPLQDRVSVRILILAYIIASCTGYYLTTQYEVSIFFTLIAIFLSKFEKKQ
;
A
#
# COMPACT_ATOMS: atom_id res chain seq x y z
N MET A 1 -1.60 21.83 36.32
CA MET A 1 -1.86 20.73 35.36
C MET A 1 -0.55 20.36 34.67
N ARG A 2 0.03 19.18 34.92
CA ARG A 2 1.20 18.71 34.15
C ARG A 2 0.73 18.42 32.72
N GLN A 3 1.32 19.08 31.72
CA GLN A 3 1.04 18.72 30.32
C GLN A 3 1.41 17.25 30.13
N ASN A 4 0.46 16.42 29.71
CA ASN A 4 0.73 15.02 29.37
C ASN A 4 1.77 15.02 28.22
N ILE A 5 2.96 14.49 28.48
CA ILE A 5 4.10 14.52 27.54
C ILE A 5 3.96 13.47 26.43
N PHE A 6 3.14 12.43 26.66
CA PHE A 6 3.03 11.28 25.77
C PHE A 6 2.57 11.61 24.34
N PRO A 7 1.60 12.52 24.10
CA PRO A 7 1.25 12.93 22.74
C PRO A 7 2.42 13.55 21.97
N LYS A 8 3.32 14.28 22.65
CA LYS A 8 4.51 14.87 22.01
C LYS A 8 5.54 13.79 21.68
N VAL A 9 5.77 12.84 22.57
CA VAL A 9 6.68 11.71 22.32
C VAL A 9 6.15 10.83 21.18
N ALA A 10 4.85 10.55 21.16
CA ALA A 10 4.20 9.80 20.07
C ALA A 10 4.31 10.53 18.73
N LEU A 11 4.17 11.87 18.70
CA LEU A 11 4.41 12.67 17.50
C LEU A 11 5.85 12.50 17.00
N VAL A 12 6.85 12.63 17.89
CA VAL A 12 8.27 12.49 17.52
C VAL A 12 8.54 11.08 17.00
N ALA A 13 8.02 10.04 17.67
CA ALA A 13 8.12 8.66 17.19
C ALA A 13 7.51 8.48 15.79
N ALA A 14 6.34 9.07 15.52
CA ALA A 14 5.72 9.01 14.20
C ALA A 14 6.54 9.76 13.12
N ILE A 15 7.17 10.89 13.46
CA ILE A 15 8.10 11.59 12.56
C ILE A 15 9.33 10.70 12.28
N ILE A 16 9.88 10.05 13.31
CA ILE A 16 11.00 9.10 13.17
C ILE A 16 10.61 7.97 12.22
N ILE A 17 9.38 7.43 12.29
CA ILE A 17 8.91 6.42 11.34
C ILE A 17 9.02 6.94 9.91
N PHE A 18 8.46 8.11 9.61
CA PHE A 18 8.52 8.65 8.24
C PHE A 18 9.94 8.86 7.75
N VAL A 19 10.79 9.53 8.53
CA VAL A 19 12.20 9.74 8.15
C VAL A 19 12.93 8.41 7.97
N SER A 20 12.71 7.46 8.87
CA SER A 20 13.37 6.16 8.85
C SER A 20 12.94 5.28 7.67
N VAL A 21 11.71 5.45 7.16
CA VAL A 21 11.29 4.73 5.95
C VAL A 21 12.08 5.22 4.74
N PHE A 22 12.28 6.52 4.59
CA PHE A 22 13.11 7.06 3.50
C PHE A 22 14.61 6.78 3.69
N LEU A 23 15.08 6.54 4.91
CA LEU A 23 16.46 6.11 5.17
C LEU A 23 16.65 4.59 5.21
N PHE A 24 15.59 3.80 4.95
CA PHE A 24 15.59 2.33 5.08
C PHE A 24 16.09 1.81 6.45
N ALA A 25 15.84 2.58 7.51
CA ALA A 25 16.26 2.28 8.87
C ALA A 25 15.22 1.42 9.62
N ARG A 26 15.13 0.12 9.28
CA ARG A 26 14.15 -0.84 9.87
C ARG A 26 14.13 -0.87 11.40
N ALA A 27 15.30 -0.75 12.03
CA ALA A 27 15.41 -0.77 13.49
C ALA A 27 14.73 0.45 14.13
N LEU A 28 14.93 1.64 13.56
CA LEU A 28 14.33 2.88 14.07
C LEU A 28 12.82 2.89 13.88
N ILE A 29 12.32 2.42 12.73
CA ILE A 29 10.88 2.21 12.52
C ILE A 29 10.35 1.31 13.63
N SER A 30 11.08 0.24 13.94
CA SER A 30 10.61 -0.72 14.93
C SER A 30 10.50 -0.15 16.33
N ILE A 31 11.56 0.52 16.76
CA ILE A 31 11.63 1.16 18.07
C ILE A 31 10.50 2.19 18.18
N ALA A 32 10.33 3.05 17.17
CA ALA A 32 9.30 4.08 17.18
C ALA A 32 7.88 3.51 17.19
N PHE A 33 7.61 2.48 16.37
CA PHE A 33 6.30 1.83 16.28
C PHE A 33 5.89 1.20 17.61
N TYR A 34 6.79 0.42 18.23
CA TYR A 34 6.52 -0.18 19.54
C TYR A 34 6.51 0.83 20.68
N THR A 35 7.30 1.92 20.59
CA THR A 35 7.23 3.01 21.57
C THR A 35 5.82 3.61 21.62
N ILE A 36 5.18 3.83 20.47
CA ILE A 36 3.79 4.34 20.42
C ILE A 36 2.82 3.37 21.12
N ILE A 37 2.96 2.06 20.89
CA ILE A 37 2.14 1.04 21.55
C ILE A 37 2.39 1.01 23.06
N ILE A 38 3.65 1.00 23.49
CA ILE A 38 4.02 0.93 24.90
C ILE A 38 3.53 2.18 25.66
N LEU A 39 3.74 3.37 25.09
CA LEU A 39 3.25 4.62 25.67
C LEU A 39 1.74 4.62 25.83
N PHE A 40 1.01 4.01 24.90
CA PHE A 40 -0.43 3.90 24.98
C PHE A 40 -0.90 3.07 26.17
N PHE A 41 -0.23 1.94 26.47
CA PHE A 41 -0.58 1.10 27.61
C PHE A 41 -0.10 1.63 28.97
N ILE A 42 1.00 2.40 29.00
CA ILE A 42 1.52 3.00 30.25
C ILE A 42 0.79 4.29 30.62
N ASN A 43 0.08 4.91 29.67
CA ASN A 43 -0.65 6.15 29.92
C ASN A 43 -1.81 5.91 30.91
N SER A 44 -1.67 6.39 32.14
CA SER A 44 -2.69 6.28 33.20
C SER A 44 -4.01 6.98 32.87
N ASP A 45 -3.98 7.96 31.95
CA ASP A 45 -5.18 8.68 31.49
C ASP A 45 -5.96 7.87 30.43
N PHE A 46 -5.49 6.67 30.08
CA PHE A 46 -6.16 5.83 29.11
C PHE A 46 -7.40 5.17 29.71
N TYR A 47 -8.55 5.44 29.07
CA TYR A 47 -9.76 4.66 29.24
C TYR A 47 -10.18 4.12 27.88
N PHE A 48 -10.30 2.78 27.76
CA PHE A 48 -10.84 2.15 26.56
C PHE A 48 -12.33 2.51 26.45
N ASP A 49 -12.61 3.57 25.70
CA ASP A 49 -13.96 4.00 25.43
C ASP A 49 -14.51 3.23 24.23
N LYS A 50 -15.33 2.22 24.51
CA LYS A 50 -16.02 1.39 23.48
C LYS A 50 -16.74 2.26 22.44
N SER A 51 -17.31 3.40 22.85
CA SER A 51 -18.00 4.32 21.94
C SER A 51 -17.04 5.03 20.97
N ARG A 52 -15.77 5.24 21.37
CA ARG A 52 -14.72 5.75 20.48
C ARG A 52 -14.21 4.67 19.54
N PHE A 53 -14.02 3.43 20.02
CA PHE A 53 -13.57 2.33 19.15
C PHE A 53 -14.59 2.01 18.03
N GLN A 54 -15.89 2.13 18.32
CA GLN A 54 -16.96 2.01 17.31
C GLN A 54 -16.85 3.04 16.18
N ARG A 55 -16.12 4.15 16.35
CA ARG A 55 -15.86 5.10 15.25
C ARG A 55 -14.79 4.60 14.27
N HIS A 56 -14.03 3.59 14.68
CA HIS A 56 -12.98 2.95 13.88
C HIS A 56 -13.42 1.57 13.37
N ILE A 57 -14.69 1.43 12.94
CA ILE A 57 -15.26 0.21 12.33
C ILE A 57 -14.31 -0.48 11.35
N PRO A 58 -13.57 0.23 10.47
CA PRO A 58 -12.64 -0.44 9.56
C PRO A 58 -11.62 -1.32 10.31
N LEU A 59 -11.04 -0.82 11.40
CA LEU A 59 -10.05 -1.57 12.19
C LEU A 59 -10.63 -2.84 12.81
N LEU A 60 -11.95 -2.93 13.01
CA LEU A 60 -12.60 -4.15 13.51
C LEU A 60 -12.46 -5.30 12.50
N PHE A 61 -12.63 -5.05 11.21
CA PHE A 61 -12.47 -6.10 10.20
C PHE A 61 -11.03 -6.60 10.14
N LEU A 62 -10.05 -5.69 10.26
CA LEU A 62 -8.64 -6.07 10.32
C LEU A 62 -8.32 -6.84 11.61
N LEU A 63 -8.95 -6.47 12.74
CA LEU A 63 -8.84 -7.19 14.01
C LEU A 63 -9.40 -8.61 13.90
N VAL A 64 -10.58 -8.77 13.27
CA VAL A 64 -11.20 -10.09 13.04
C VAL A 64 -10.29 -10.96 12.18
N ALA A 65 -9.71 -10.41 11.10
CA ALA A 65 -8.71 -11.14 10.30
C ALA A 65 -7.51 -11.57 11.16
N GLY A 66 -7.02 -10.67 12.02
CA GLY A 66 -5.95 -10.98 12.97
C GLY A 66 -6.30 -12.09 13.95
N VAL A 67 -7.52 -12.08 14.50
CA VAL A 67 -8.00 -13.13 15.43
C VAL A 67 -8.08 -14.47 14.72
N ILE A 68 -8.60 -14.53 13.48
CA ILE A 68 -8.69 -15.76 12.70
C ILE A 68 -7.29 -16.32 12.42
N ILE A 69 -6.36 -15.48 11.95
CA ILE A 69 -4.98 -15.90 11.63
C ILE A 69 -4.24 -16.39 12.88
N ASN A 70 -4.32 -15.64 13.99
CA ASN A 70 -3.66 -16.06 15.24
C ASN A 70 -4.33 -17.30 15.84
N GLY A 71 -5.65 -17.43 15.71
CA GLY A 71 -6.39 -18.64 16.07
C GLY A 71 -5.94 -19.85 15.27
N ALA A 72 -5.69 -19.68 13.96
CA ALA A 72 -5.14 -20.72 13.09
C ALA A 72 -3.77 -21.20 13.58
N TYR A 73 -2.90 -20.26 13.96
CA TYR A 73 -1.58 -20.58 14.49
C TYR A 73 -1.67 -21.34 15.80
N LEU A 74 -2.47 -20.85 16.75
CA LEU A 74 -2.69 -21.50 18.06
C LEU A 74 -3.28 -22.90 17.90
N TYR A 75 -4.28 -23.07 17.02
CA TYR A 75 -4.83 -24.38 16.71
C TYR A 75 -3.78 -25.32 16.12
N GLY A 76 -2.99 -24.82 15.16
CA GLY A 76 -1.85 -25.53 14.57
C GLY A 76 -0.84 -26.05 15.62
N TYR A 77 -0.54 -25.23 16.62
CA TYR A 77 0.34 -25.60 17.73
C TYR A 77 -0.29 -26.64 18.66
N ILE A 78 -1.53 -26.40 19.10
CA ILE A 78 -2.20 -27.25 20.09
C ILE A 78 -2.53 -28.63 19.52
N VAL A 79 -3.07 -28.68 18.30
CA VAL A 79 -3.61 -29.92 17.72
C VAL A 79 -2.54 -30.71 16.94
N TYR A 80 -1.63 -30.01 16.26
CA TYR A 80 -0.64 -30.65 15.38
C TYR A 80 0.81 -30.48 15.83
N GLY A 81 1.05 -29.87 16.99
CA GLY A 81 2.40 -29.67 17.54
C GLY A 81 3.29 -28.75 16.69
N GLN A 82 2.71 -27.90 15.83
CA GLN A 82 3.48 -27.00 14.98
C GLN A 82 4.20 -25.93 15.80
N THR A 83 5.46 -25.67 15.53
CA THR A 83 6.20 -24.60 16.22
C THR A 83 5.65 -23.22 15.85
N ILE A 84 5.10 -22.49 16.83
CA ILE A 84 4.86 -21.04 16.71
C ILE A 84 6.12 -20.32 17.17
N THR A 85 6.64 -19.42 16.35
CA THR A 85 7.69 -18.50 16.81
C THR A 85 7.05 -17.26 17.40
N PHE A 86 7.52 -16.81 18.57
CA PHE A 86 7.07 -15.54 19.19
C PHE A 86 7.10 -14.38 18.18
N LYS A 87 8.09 -14.38 17.28
CA LYS A 87 8.25 -13.44 16.17
C LYS A 87 7.02 -13.34 15.27
N GLN A 88 6.22 -14.39 15.06
CA GLN A 88 5.00 -14.36 14.24
C GLN A 88 3.84 -13.63 14.96
N LEU A 89 3.78 -13.71 16.29
CA LEU A 89 2.73 -13.07 17.09
C LEU A 89 2.97 -11.56 17.24
N VAL A 90 4.23 -11.15 17.32
CA VAL A 90 4.66 -9.73 17.43
C VAL A 90 5.26 -9.19 16.12
N ALA A 91 4.89 -9.74 14.96
CA ALA A 91 5.35 -9.20 13.68
C ALA A 91 4.57 -7.95 13.29
N TYR A 92 5.20 -7.03 12.53
CA TYR A 92 4.48 -5.95 11.81
C TYR A 92 3.41 -6.48 10.86
N ALA A 93 3.62 -7.69 10.33
CA ALA A 93 2.67 -8.38 9.48
C ALA A 93 1.48 -8.98 10.24
N ASN A 94 1.42 -8.86 11.57
CA ASN A 94 0.31 -9.34 12.37
C ASN A 94 -0.80 -8.28 12.43
N PRO A 95 -2.00 -8.55 11.89
CA PRO A 95 -3.07 -7.56 11.84
C PRO A 95 -3.48 -7.02 13.22
N ILE A 96 -3.35 -7.81 14.29
CA ILE A 96 -3.65 -7.35 15.65
C ILE A 96 -2.69 -6.23 16.07
N ILE A 97 -1.39 -6.42 15.84
CA ILE A 97 -0.36 -5.44 16.18
C ILE A 97 -0.56 -4.14 15.37
N ILE A 98 -0.91 -4.27 14.09
CA ILE A 98 -1.26 -3.14 13.22
C ILE A 98 -2.46 -2.36 13.79
N VAL A 99 -3.52 -3.05 14.22
CA VAL A 99 -4.71 -2.41 14.79
C VAL A 99 -4.37 -1.67 16.08
N ILE A 100 -3.63 -2.31 16.99
CA ILE A 100 -3.20 -1.70 18.26
C ILE A 100 -2.38 -0.44 17.98
N TYR A 101 -1.40 -0.51 17.08
CA TYR A 101 -0.59 0.65 16.67
C TYR A 101 -1.45 1.79 16.13
N THR A 102 -2.30 1.49 15.16
CA THR A 102 -3.12 2.51 14.47
C THR A 102 -4.05 3.21 15.46
N TYR A 103 -4.68 2.43 16.35
CA TYR A 103 -5.54 2.97 17.39
C TYR A 103 -4.77 3.81 18.41
N SER A 104 -3.59 3.35 18.82
CA SER A 104 -2.71 4.06 19.76
C SER A 104 -2.28 5.42 19.22
N LEU A 105 -1.80 5.46 17.96
CA LEU A 105 -1.40 6.70 17.33
C LEU A 105 -2.60 7.64 17.13
N CYS A 106 -3.74 7.11 16.67
CA CYS A 106 -4.97 7.88 16.53
C CYS A 106 -5.39 8.53 17.86
N TYR A 107 -5.30 7.80 18.97
CA TYR A 107 -5.59 8.32 20.30
C TYR A 107 -4.72 9.53 20.64
N PHE A 108 -3.39 9.42 20.49
CA PHE A 108 -2.47 10.52 20.79
C PHE A 108 -2.69 11.74 19.88
N LEU A 109 -2.89 11.52 18.58
CA LEU A 109 -3.15 12.60 17.63
C LEU A 109 -4.50 13.29 17.90
N SER A 110 -5.50 12.57 18.39
CA SER A 110 -6.83 13.15 18.70
C SER A 110 -6.83 14.11 19.90
N GLN A 111 -5.78 14.09 20.74
CA GLN A 111 -5.65 15.00 21.89
C GLN A 111 -5.42 16.45 21.47
N ASN A 112 -4.86 16.69 20.28
CA ASN A 112 -4.68 18.02 19.73
C ASN A 112 -4.77 17.96 18.20
N LYS A 113 -5.78 18.65 17.65
CA LYS A 113 -6.09 18.69 16.21
C LYS A 113 -4.89 19.07 15.34
N ASN A 114 -3.98 19.90 15.85
CA ASN A 114 -2.82 20.35 15.08
C ASN A 114 -1.75 19.26 14.91
N LEU A 115 -1.69 18.25 15.80
CA LEU A 115 -0.65 17.21 15.75
C LEU A 115 -0.72 16.39 14.46
N GLY A 116 -1.93 16.02 14.04
CA GLY A 116 -2.14 15.29 12.78
C GLY A 116 -1.71 16.11 11.57
N ASP A 117 -1.98 17.42 11.56
CA ASP A 117 -1.57 18.32 10.49
C ASP A 117 -0.05 18.52 10.46
N TYR A 118 0.60 18.68 11.62
CA TYR A 118 2.07 18.74 11.69
C TYR A 118 2.72 17.48 11.15
N LEU A 119 2.20 16.31 11.51
CA LEU A 119 2.72 15.02 11.06
C LEU A 119 2.53 14.84 9.55
N LEU A 120 1.38 15.25 9.00
CA LEU A 120 1.14 15.25 7.55
C LEU A 120 2.11 16.21 6.84
N TRP A 121 2.30 17.42 7.35
CA TRP A 121 3.25 18.38 6.78
C TRP A 121 4.68 17.85 6.80
N ALA A 122 5.12 17.22 7.88
CA ALA A 122 6.43 16.59 7.97
C ALA A 122 6.61 15.54 6.86
N TYR A 123 5.61 14.68 6.63
CA TYR A 123 5.63 13.69 5.56
C TYR A 123 5.72 14.30 4.16
N LEU A 124 4.91 15.34 3.88
CA LEU A 124 4.94 16.05 2.60
C LEU A 124 6.31 16.69 2.35
N VAL A 125 6.85 17.38 3.36
CA VAL A 125 8.15 18.07 3.24
C VAL A 125 9.28 17.09 2.98
N VAL A 126 9.35 15.98 3.74
CA VAL A 126 10.40 14.96 3.53
C VAL A 126 10.32 14.38 2.12
N THR A 127 9.12 14.10 1.62
CA THR A 127 8.94 13.56 0.27
C THR A 127 9.35 14.57 -0.81
N VAL A 128 8.98 15.85 -0.67
CA VAL A 128 9.38 16.90 -1.63
C VAL A 128 10.89 17.10 -1.63
N LEU A 129 11.55 17.08 -0.47
CA LEU A 129 13.01 17.17 -0.37
C LEU A 129 13.70 15.99 -1.05
N LEU A 130 13.15 14.78 -0.88
CA LEU A 130 13.65 13.60 -1.59
C LEU A 130 13.48 13.74 -3.11
N SER A 131 12.30 14.15 -3.57
CA SER A 131 12.05 14.39 -5.01
C SER A 131 12.98 15.45 -5.58
N LEU A 132 13.30 16.50 -4.80
CA LEU A 132 14.29 17.51 -5.18
C LEU A 132 15.69 16.90 -5.32
N LEU A 133 16.12 16.07 -4.37
CA LEU A 133 17.40 15.37 -4.44
C LEU A 133 17.47 14.46 -5.67
N CYS A 134 16.39 13.72 -5.96
CA CYS A 134 16.29 12.86 -7.14
C CYS A 134 16.40 13.69 -8.43
N PHE A 135 15.67 14.80 -8.51
CA PHE A 135 15.72 15.70 -9.66
C PHE A 135 17.12 16.29 -9.87
N ILE A 136 17.79 16.75 -8.81
CA ILE A 136 19.16 17.25 -8.90
C ILE A 136 20.10 16.18 -9.44
N LYS A 137 20.04 14.94 -8.92
CA LYS A 137 20.84 13.82 -9.44
C LYS A 137 20.52 13.52 -10.92
N PHE A 138 19.25 13.62 -11.32
CA PHE A 138 18.83 13.42 -12.70
C PHE A 138 19.45 14.44 -13.66
N LEU A 139 19.59 15.70 -13.23
CA LEU A 139 20.26 16.74 -14.03
C LEU A 139 21.73 16.42 -14.30
N TYR A 140 22.40 15.68 -13.40
CA TYR A 140 23.79 15.24 -13.59
C TYR A 140 23.91 13.94 -14.40
N ASN A 141 22.92 13.04 -14.29
CA ASN A 141 22.87 11.79 -15.05
C ASN A 141 21.41 11.44 -15.37
N SER A 142 21.03 11.55 -16.64
CA SER A 142 19.66 11.30 -17.11
C SER A 142 19.23 9.83 -17.06
N ASN A 143 20.17 8.91 -16.81
CA ASN A 143 19.91 7.47 -16.71
C ASN A 143 19.85 6.98 -15.25
N ILE A 144 19.73 7.88 -14.27
CA ILE A 144 19.59 7.45 -12.87
C ILE A 144 18.28 6.71 -12.65
N ASN A 145 18.35 5.70 -11.80
CA ASN A 145 17.21 5.10 -11.17
C ASN A 145 17.16 5.46 -9.70
N LEU A 146 15.99 5.27 -9.11
CA LEU A 146 15.76 5.54 -7.70
C LEU A 146 16.74 4.82 -6.76
N ILE A 147 17.18 3.61 -7.12
CA ILE A 147 18.18 2.85 -6.36
C ILE A 147 19.52 3.59 -6.31
N ASP A 148 19.91 4.27 -7.40
CA ASP A 148 21.15 5.06 -7.48
C ASP A 148 21.10 6.31 -6.58
N VAL A 149 19.88 6.76 -6.24
CA VAL A 149 19.69 7.83 -5.27
C VAL A 149 20.05 7.35 -3.86
N TYR A 150 19.65 6.13 -3.51
CA TYR A 150 19.85 5.51 -2.20
C TYR A 150 21.18 4.77 -2.05
N GLY A 151 21.87 4.43 -3.15
CA GLY A 151 23.14 3.72 -3.12
C GLY A 151 23.02 2.37 -2.40
N SER A 152 23.97 2.08 -1.51
CA SER A 152 24.02 0.84 -0.72
C SER A 152 23.01 0.78 0.44
N TYR A 153 22.30 1.88 0.73
CA TYR A 153 21.47 1.98 1.94
C TYR A 153 20.08 1.32 1.80
N GLY A 154 19.68 0.88 0.61
CA GLY A 154 18.35 0.28 0.38
C GLY A 154 18.40 -0.96 -0.51
N ASN A 155 17.57 -1.96 -0.18
CA ASN A 155 17.27 -3.03 -1.12
C ASN A 155 16.28 -2.50 -2.17
N GLY A 156 16.56 -2.70 -3.46
CA GLY A 156 15.77 -2.14 -4.56
C GLY A 156 14.28 -2.47 -4.50
N VAL A 157 13.91 -3.64 -3.97
CA VAL A 157 12.51 -4.05 -3.82
C VAL A 157 11.77 -3.22 -2.77
N ASP A 158 12.39 -2.97 -1.60
CA ASP A 158 11.80 -2.17 -0.52
C ASP A 158 11.63 -0.72 -0.97
N VAL A 159 12.63 -0.19 -1.67
CA VAL A 159 12.63 1.17 -2.22
C VAL A 159 11.45 1.36 -3.18
N GLN A 160 11.24 0.39 -4.07
CA GLN A 160 10.15 0.41 -5.04
C GLN A 160 8.77 0.32 -4.39
N GLY A 161 8.62 -0.47 -3.33
CA GLY A 161 7.33 -0.65 -2.63
C GLY A 161 6.89 0.60 -1.88
N VAL A 162 7.79 1.20 -1.10
CA VAL A 162 7.54 2.47 -0.39
C VAL A 162 7.13 3.58 -1.35
N ILE A 163 7.86 3.70 -2.46
CA ILE A 163 7.73 4.85 -3.34
C ILE A 163 6.51 4.73 -4.26
N ALA A 164 6.10 3.51 -4.60
CA ALA A 164 4.95 3.23 -5.46
C ALA A 164 3.63 3.90 -5.01
N PHE A 165 3.41 4.05 -3.71
CA PHE A 165 2.20 4.73 -3.21
C PHE A 165 2.51 6.13 -2.64
N THR A 166 3.76 6.36 -2.19
CA THR A 166 4.17 7.62 -1.57
C THR A 166 4.06 8.79 -2.54
N PHE A 167 4.69 8.70 -3.72
CA PHE A 167 4.68 9.82 -4.67
C PHE A 167 3.29 10.15 -5.21
N PRO A 168 2.48 9.16 -5.64
CA PRO A 168 1.11 9.45 -6.06
C PRO A 168 0.26 10.08 -4.96
N PHE A 169 0.36 9.60 -3.71
CA PHE A 169 -0.40 10.21 -2.61
C PHE A 169 0.07 11.62 -2.25
N VAL A 170 1.38 11.87 -2.26
CA VAL A 170 1.94 13.18 -1.94
C VAL A 170 1.61 14.21 -3.04
N SER A 171 1.71 13.82 -4.31
CA SER A 171 1.35 14.69 -5.43
C SER A 171 -0.10 15.16 -5.31
N VAL A 172 -1.02 14.26 -4.95
CA VAL A 172 -2.44 14.56 -4.66
C VAL A 172 -2.60 15.55 -3.51
N CYS A 173 -1.93 15.31 -2.39
CA CYS A 173 -2.03 16.20 -1.23
C CYS A 173 -1.55 17.61 -1.58
N ILE A 174 -0.44 17.73 -2.31
CA ILE A 174 0.13 19.01 -2.73
C ILE A 174 -0.78 19.69 -3.77
N LEU A 175 -1.33 18.97 -4.75
CA LEU A 175 -2.28 19.52 -5.72
C LEU A 175 -3.53 20.08 -5.01
N ASN A 176 -4.05 19.36 -4.01
CA ASN A 176 -5.17 19.84 -3.20
C ASN A 176 -4.83 21.13 -2.42
N LEU A 177 -3.60 21.26 -1.92
CA LEU A 177 -3.12 22.50 -1.31
C LEU A 177 -3.00 23.64 -2.35
N ALA A 178 -2.52 23.34 -3.56
CA ALA A 178 -2.42 24.32 -4.64
C ALA A 178 -3.79 24.91 -5.03
N LEU A 179 -4.80 24.05 -5.18
CA LEU A 179 -6.16 24.45 -5.55
C LEU A 179 -6.82 25.39 -4.52
N ARG A 180 -6.44 25.26 -3.24
CA ARG A 180 -6.99 26.07 -2.13
C ARG A 180 -6.18 27.31 -1.80
N ALA A 181 -4.94 27.38 -2.27
CA ALA A 181 -4.09 28.54 -2.02
C ALA A 181 -4.75 29.82 -2.58
N SER A 182 -5.01 30.79 -1.69
CA SER A 182 -5.58 32.08 -2.04
C SER A 182 -4.56 32.97 -2.76
N LYS A 183 -3.30 32.93 -2.33
CA LYS A 183 -2.19 33.67 -2.95
C LYS A 183 -1.65 32.92 -4.16
N ILE A 184 -1.51 33.63 -5.29
CA ILE A 184 -0.96 33.07 -6.54
C ILE A 184 0.44 32.48 -6.35
N LYS A 185 1.30 33.15 -5.55
CA LYS A 185 2.65 32.67 -5.22
C LYS A 185 2.62 31.28 -4.57
N ASN A 186 1.75 31.07 -3.59
CA ASN A 186 1.61 29.79 -2.90
C ASN A 186 1.04 28.72 -3.83
N ARG A 187 0.08 29.09 -4.68
CA ARG A 187 -0.49 28.18 -5.69
C ARG A 187 0.59 27.68 -6.65
N ILE A 188 1.42 28.58 -7.19
CA ILE A 188 2.53 28.24 -8.09
C ILE A 188 3.54 27.35 -7.37
N PHE A 189 3.92 27.71 -6.13
CA PHE A 189 4.84 26.90 -5.33
C PHE A 189 4.35 25.45 -5.16
N PHE A 190 3.10 25.25 -4.73
CA PHE A 190 2.56 23.89 -4.59
C PHE A 190 2.44 23.16 -5.94
N LEU A 191 2.08 23.85 -7.02
CA LEU A 191 2.07 23.22 -8.35
C LEU A 191 3.47 22.74 -8.75
N LEU A 192 4.52 23.54 -8.52
CA LEU A 192 5.90 23.15 -8.80
C LEU A 192 6.33 21.94 -7.95
N CYS A 193 5.98 21.93 -6.65
CA CYS A 193 6.25 20.77 -5.79
C CYS A 193 5.51 19.51 -6.27
N ALA A 194 4.24 19.62 -6.71
CA ALA A 194 3.50 18.49 -7.24
C ALA A 194 4.12 17.96 -8.54
N LEU A 195 4.49 18.86 -9.46
CA LEU A 195 5.16 18.48 -10.71
C LEU A 195 6.51 17.81 -10.46
N LEU A 196 7.27 18.27 -9.47
CA LEU A 196 8.53 17.65 -9.07
C LEU A 196 8.35 16.21 -8.58
N VAL A 197 7.30 15.98 -7.77
CA VAL A 197 6.97 14.63 -7.27
C VAL A 197 6.52 13.72 -8.42
N ILE A 198 5.61 14.20 -9.30
CA ILE A 198 5.16 13.46 -10.49
C ILE A 198 6.32 13.17 -11.43
N PHE A 199 7.24 14.12 -11.62
CA PHE A 199 8.44 13.92 -12.40
C PHE A 199 9.29 12.79 -11.83
N THR A 200 9.53 12.81 -10.52
CA THR A 200 10.30 11.76 -9.84
C THR A 200 9.63 10.40 -10.02
N ASP A 201 8.29 10.36 -9.95
CA ASP A 201 7.54 9.12 -10.12
C ASP A 201 7.58 8.59 -11.56
N LEU A 202 7.51 9.43 -12.59
CA LEU A 202 7.51 8.96 -13.98
C LEU A 202 8.90 8.69 -14.56
N PHE A 203 9.91 9.44 -14.14
CA PHE A 203 11.25 9.40 -14.75
C PHE A 203 12.28 8.61 -13.94
N ILE A 204 12.14 8.54 -12.61
CA ILE A 204 13.18 7.99 -11.73
C ILE A 204 12.69 6.73 -11.00
N ASN A 205 11.40 6.65 -10.67
CA ASN A 205 10.81 5.46 -10.06
C ASN A 205 10.99 4.26 -10.98
N THR A 206 11.27 3.09 -10.40
CA THR A 206 11.43 1.81 -11.10
C THR A 206 10.26 0.86 -10.84
N SER A 207 9.32 1.26 -9.99
CA SER A 207 8.19 0.45 -9.56
C SER A 207 7.04 0.47 -10.56
N LYS A 208 6.74 -0.70 -11.16
CA LYS A 208 5.57 -0.89 -12.04
C LYS A 208 4.24 -0.57 -11.33
N ILE A 209 4.15 -0.90 -10.04
CA ILE A 209 2.96 -0.62 -9.23
C ILE A 209 2.78 0.89 -9.09
N GLY A 210 3.89 1.63 -8.93
CA GLY A 210 3.89 3.10 -8.90
C GLY A 210 3.25 3.69 -10.14
N TYR A 211 3.66 3.26 -11.33
CA TYR A 211 3.06 3.73 -12.58
C TYR A 211 1.57 3.43 -12.71
N ILE A 212 1.14 2.21 -12.31
CA ILE A 212 -0.29 1.85 -12.32
C ILE A 212 -1.05 2.77 -11.38
N VAL A 213 -0.58 2.96 -10.15
CA VAL A 213 -1.19 3.85 -9.16
C VAL A 213 -1.26 5.28 -9.70
N GLU A 214 -0.18 5.80 -10.28
CA GLU A 214 -0.13 7.16 -10.82
C GLU A 214 -1.12 7.36 -11.98
N ILE A 215 -1.31 6.36 -12.86
CA ILE A 215 -2.35 6.40 -13.90
C ILE A 215 -3.74 6.56 -13.27
N PHE A 216 -4.07 5.76 -12.23
CA PHE A 216 -5.36 5.87 -11.54
C PHE A 216 -5.52 7.23 -10.84
N VAL A 217 -4.45 7.76 -10.26
CA VAL A 217 -4.44 9.07 -9.59
C VAL A 217 -4.67 10.21 -10.59
N LEU A 218 -3.93 10.24 -11.68
CA LEU A 218 -4.06 11.26 -12.72
C LEU A 218 -5.43 11.16 -13.42
N ALA A 219 -5.93 9.96 -13.67
CA ALA A 219 -7.28 9.75 -14.20
C ALA A 219 -8.35 10.27 -13.22
N TYR A 220 -8.22 9.99 -11.92
CA TYR A 220 -9.12 10.53 -10.90
C TYR A 220 -9.11 12.06 -10.90
N TYR A 221 -7.94 12.69 -11.01
CA TYR A 221 -7.83 14.15 -11.09
C TYR A 221 -8.44 14.72 -12.36
N ALA A 222 -8.23 14.08 -13.50
CA ALA A 222 -8.91 14.43 -14.74
C ALA A 222 -10.44 14.47 -14.51
N PHE A 223 -11.02 13.43 -13.91
CA PHE A 223 -12.44 13.42 -13.55
C PHE A 223 -12.82 14.53 -12.56
N ALA A 224 -12.01 14.79 -11.54
CA ALA A 224 -12.26 15.84 -10.57
C ALA A 224 -12.26 17.24 -11.23
N PHE A 225 -11.32 17.51 -12.13
CA PHE A 225 -11.26 18.74 -12.91
C PHE A 225 -12.43 18.87 -13.89
N ILE A 226 -12.75 17.81 -14.63
CA ILE A 226 -13.93 17.77 -15.50
C ILE A 226 -15.17 18.14 -14.68
N LYS A 227 -15.37 17.52 -13.51
CA LYS A 227 -16.50 17.82 -12.64
C LYS A 227 -16.50 19.27 -12.16
N LEU A 228 -15.37 19.77 -11.65
CA LEU A 228 -15.22 21.13 -11.12
C LEU A 228 -15.58 22.21 -12.15
N TYR A 229 -15.15 22.04 -13.40
CA TYR A 229 -15.36 23.03 -14.46
C TYR A 229 -16.69 22.84 -15.21
N SER A 230 -17.27 21.63 -15.18
CA SER A 230 -18.57 21.32 -15.78
C SER A 230 -19.75 21.73 -14.90
N PHE A 231 -19.57 21.71 -13.58
CA PHE A 231 -20.57 22.14 -12.59
C PHE A 231 -20.16 23.49 -12.00
N LYS A 232 -20.65 24.60 -12.57
CA LYS A 232 -20.40 25.95 -12.04
C LYS A 232 -21.73 26.62 -11.69
N GLY A 233 -21.91 26.94 -10.41
CA GLY A 233 -23.13 27.59 -9.90
C GLY A 233 -24.36 26.68 -9.93
N GLY A 234 -24.23 25.40 -9.61
CA GLY A 234 -25.35 24.44 -9.55
C GLY A 234 -25.82 23.91 -10.91
N HIS A 235 -25.46 24.56 -12.02
CA HIS A 235 -25.85 24.13 -13.36
C HIS A 235 -24.74 23.34 -14.06
N PHE A 236 -25.14 22.20 -14.65
CA PHE A 236 -24.28 21.36 -15.47
C PHE A 236 -24.19 21.90 -16.91
N LYS A 237 -22.97 22.09 -17.41
CA LYS A 237 -22.72 22.59 -18.78
C LYS A 237 -22.03 21.52 -19.63
N ILE A 238 -22.81 20.82 -20.46
CA ILE A 238 -22.34 19.74 -21.35
C ILE A 238 -21.16 20.18 -22.24
N LYS A 239 -21.24 21.36 -22.87
CA LYS A 239 -20.14 21.88 -23.72
C LYS A 239 -18.82 22.00 -22.95
N LYS A 240 -18.86 22.45 -21.69
CA LYS A 240 -17.66 22.54 -20.85
C LYS A 240 -17.14 21.17 -20.45
N MET A 241 -18.04 20.22 -20.17
CA MET A 241 -17.64 18.84 -19.91
C MET A 241 -16.88 18.26 -21.08
N LEU A 242 -17.41 18.36 -22.30
CA LEU A 242 -16.75 17.83 -23.50
C LEU A 242 -15.36 18.45 -23.72
N ILE A 243 -15.23 19.78 -23.59
CA ILE A 243 -13.94 20.49 -23.71
C ILE A 243 -12.95 20.00 -22.64
N MET A 244 -13.38 19.92 -21.38
CA MET A 244 -12.51 19.49 -20.29
C MET A 244 -12.12 18.02 -20.40
N THR A 245 -13.02 17.16 -20.87
CA THR A 245 -12.72 15.76 -21.17
C THR A 245 -11.66 15.68 -22.26
N LEU A 246 -11.82 16.41 -23.37
CA LEU A 246 -10.84 16.44 -24.45
C LEU A 246 -9.47 16.94 -23.95
N LEU A 247 -9.43 18.06 -23.24
CA LEU A 247 -8.19 18.63 -22.68
C LEU A 247 -7.51 17.67 -21.70
N SER A 248 -8.28 17.01 -20.85
CA SER A 248 -7.74 16.04 -19.88
C SER A 248 -7.19 14.81 -20.59
N SER A 249 -7.90 14.27 -21.58
CA SER A 249 -7.42 13.14 -22.39
C SER A 249 -6.14 13.49 -23.15
N LEU A 250 -6.08 14.68 -23.78
CA LEU A 250 -4.88 15.16 -24.47
C LEU A 250 -3.70 15.31 -23.50
N ALA A 251 -3.93 15.86 -22.30
CA ALA A 251 -2.89 16.00 -21.28
C ALA A 251 -2.37 14.64 -20.81
N LEU A 252 -3.26 13.67 -20.54
CA LEU A 252 -2.86 12.32 -20.15
C LEU A 252 -2.06 11.62 -21.26
N ILE A 253 -2.54 11.68 -22.51
CA ILE A 253 -1.83 11.11 -23.67
C ILE A 253 -0.46 11.76 -23.83
N PHE A 254 -0.36 13.08 -23.69
CA PHE A 254 0.91 13.78 -23.77
C PHE A 254 1.87 13.38 -22.64
N ILE A 255 1.41 13.35 -21.39
CA ILE A 255 2.23 12.98 -20.22
C ILE A 255 2.78 11.57 -20.39
N PHE A 256 1.91 10.58 -20.65
CA PHE A 256 2.33 9.18 -20.77
C PHE A 256 3.09 8.90 -22.07
N GLY A 257 2.70 9.52 -23.18
CA GLY A 257 3.41 9.39 -24.45
C GLY A 257 4.81 10.02 -24.39
N PHE A 258 4.94 11.17 -23.74
CA PHE A 258 6.24 11.80 -23.48
C PHE A 258 7.09 10.95 -22.55
N ALA A 259 6.54 10.47 -21.43
CA ALA A 259 7.25 9.56 -20.52
C ALA A 259 7.70 8.28 -21.24
N TYR A 260 6.84 7.65 -22.05
CA TYR A 260 7.18 6.45 -22.83
C TYR A 260 8.31 6.69 -23.84
N LYS A 261 8.39 7.89 -24.42
CA LYS A 261 9.45 8.23 -25.37
C LYS A 261 10.75 8.65 -24.69
N GLN A 262 10.68 9.33 -23.56
CA GLN A 262 11.82 10.04 -22.95
C GLN A 262 12.36 9.41 -21.66
N SER A 263 11.60 8.52 -21.02
CA SER A 263 12.04 7.78 -19.83
C SER A 263 12.39 6.33 -20.23
N PRO A 264 13.68 5.97 -20.32
CA PRO A 264 14.10 4.60 -20.63
C PRO A 264 13.53 3.59 -19.64
N THR A 265 13.49 3.96 -18.35
CA THR A 265 12.95 3.13 -17.28
C THR A 265 11.45 2.85 -17.47
N PHE A 266 10.66 3.88 -17.77
CA PHE A 266 9.23 3.72 -18.03
C PHE A 266 8.97 2.87 -19.28
N HIS A 267 9.74 3.10 -20.36
CA HIS A 267 9.65 2.34 -21.61
C HIS A 267 9.90 0.85 -21.39
N ILE A 268 11.04 0.49 -20.78
CA ILE A 268 11.43 -0.92 -20.52
C ILE A 268 10.36 -1.62 -19.69
N LYS A 269 9.90 -0.99 -18.61
CA LYS A 269 8.92 -1.60 -17.70
C LYS A 269 7.55 -1.80 -18.34
N THR A 270 7.14 -0.89 -19.22
CA THR A 270 5.89 -1.01 -19.98
C THR A 270 6.01 -2.09 -21.06
N ALA A 271 7.11 -2.14 -21.80
CA ALA A 271 7.36 -3.15 -22.83
C ALA A 271 7.42 -4.57 -22.23
N GLU A 272 8.09 -4.75 -21.09
CA GLU A 272 8.09 -6.02 -20.34
C GLU A 272 6.67 -6.49 -20.00
N PHE A 273 5.81 -5.57 -19.54
CA PHE A 273 4.43 -5.89 -19.17
C PHE A 273 3.61 -6.38 -20.36
N VAL A 274 3.68 -5.68 -21.50
CA VAL A 274 2.99 -6.06 -22.74
C VAL A 274 3.45 -7.43 -23.21
N LYS A 275 4.77 -7.67 -23.24
CA LYS A 275 5.34 -8.96 -23.63
C LYS A 275 4.89 -10.11 -22.75
N SER A 276 4.88 -9.94 -21.42
CA SER A 276 4.35 -10.97 -20.50
C SER A 276 2.88 -11.29 -20.80
N PHE A 277 2.07 -10.26 -21.06
CA PHE A 277 0.64 -10.42 -21.32
C PHE A 277 0.37 -11.12 -22.66
N GLU A 278 1.10 -10.76 -23.71
CA GLU A 278 1.00 -11.40 -25.03
C GLU A 278 1.31 -12.89 -24.96
N ILE A 279 2.38 -13.29 -24.25
CA ILE A 279 2.74 -14.70 -24.07
C ILE A 279 1.60 -15.47 -23.40
N LEU A 280 0.99 -14.88 -22.37
CA LEU A 280 -0.12 -15.51 -21.65
C LEU A 280 -1.38 -15.62 -22.55
N TYR A 281 -1.76 -14.54 -23.22
CA TYR A 281 -2.99 -14.47 -24.01
C TYR A 281 -2.93 -15.31 -25.29
N HIS A 282 -1.79 -15.33 -25.98
CA HIS A 282 -1.61 -16.11 -27.21
C HIS A 282 -1.33 -17.59 -26.94
N SER A 283 -1.05 -17.97 -25.69
CA SER A 283 -0.91 -19.37 -25.32
C SER A 283 -2.25 -20.11 -25.22
N LYS A 284 -2.66 -20.77 -26.30
CA LYS A 284 -3.91 -21.57 -26.33
C LYS A 284 -3.89 -22.82 -25.43
N LYS A 285 -2.74 -23.24 -24.90
CA LYS A 285 -2.59 -24.37 -23.96
C LYS A 285 -1.44 -24.11 -22.98
N ALA A 286 -1.62 -24.44 -21.71
CA ALA A 286 -0.53 -24.45 -20.74
C ALA A 286 0.51 -25.51 -21.16
N SER A 287 1.73 -25.08 -21.51
CA SER A 287 2.84 -25.96 -21.86
C SER A 287 4.08 -25.62 -21.03
N ASN A 288 4.98 -26.58 -20.88
CA ASN A 288 6.27 -26.38 -20.19
C ASN A 288 7.04 -25.19 -20.78
N LYS A 289 7.04 -25.00 -22.10
CA LYS A 289 7.72 -23.87 -22.78
C LYS A 289 7.16 -22.50 -22.39
N ILE A 290 5.85 -22.41 -22.13
CA ILE A 290 5.20 -21.15 -21.73
C ILE A 290 5.51 -20.84 -20.28
N ALA A 291 5.46 -21.85 -19.40
CA ALA A 291 5.84 -21.69 -18.01
C ALA A 291 7.31 -21.28 -17.87
N GLU A 292 8.20 -21.91 -18.65
CA GLU A 292 9.62 -21.60 -18.72
C GLU A 292 9.83 -20.15 -19.20
N SER A 293 9.28 -19.77 -20.36
CA SER A 293 9.40 -18.40 -20.88
C SER A 293 8.80 -17.31 -19.97
N LEU A 294 7.74 -17.59 -19.21
CA LEU A 294 7.18 -16.67 -18.22
C LEU A 294 8.02 -16.62 -16.92
N SER A 295 8.62 -17.74 -16.52
CA SER A 295 9.52 -17.81 -15.35
C SER A 295 10.88 -17.18 -15.61
N GLU A 296 11.33 -17.17 -16.87
CA GLU A 296 12.52 -16.43 -17.33
C GLU A 296 12.30 -14.91 -17.36
N GLN A 297 11.04 -14.44 -17.28
CA GLN A 297 10.76 -13.01 -17.23
C GLN A 297 10.83 -12.45 -15.80
N PRO A 298 11.65 -11.40 -15.56
CA PRO A 298 12.12 -11.08 -14.21
C PRO A 298 11.10 -10.49 -13.23
N SER A 299 9.85 -10.16 -13.61
CA SER A 299 8.91 -9.52 -12.65
C SER A 299 7.42 -9.74 -12.91
N THR A 300 6.92 -9.59 -14.14
CA THR A 300 5.48 -9.69 -14.40
C THR A 300 5.06 -11.13 -14.68
N GLY A 301 5.79 -11.82 -15.57
CA GLY A 301 5.55 -13.23 -15.90
C GLY A 301 5.63 -14.15 -14.68
N ILE A 302 6.67 -14.01 -13.85
CA ILE A 302 6.82 -14.83 -12.64
C ILE A 302 5.68 -14.61 -11.63
N ARG A 303 5.20 -13.37 -11.44
CA ARG A 303 4.04 -13.05 -10.58
C ARG A 303 2.76 -13.69 -11.09
N MET A 304 2.54 -13.68 -12.40
CA MET A 304 1.38 -14.37 -12.99
C MET A 304 1.42 -15.87 -12.72
N ILE A 305 2.58 -16.51 -12.84
CA ILE A 305 2.74 -17.93 -12.48
C ILE A 305 2.47 -18.14 -10.99
N TYR A 306 2.98 -17.28 -10.09
CA TYR A 306 2.67 -17.38 -8.66
C TYR A 306 1.17 -17.32 -8.37
N TYR A 307 0.42 -16.44 -9.05
CA TYR A 307 -1.04 -16.36 -8.90
C TYR A 307 -1.73 -17.63 -9.41
N ILE A 308 -1.36 -18.10 -10.60
CA ILE A 308 -1.94 -19.32 -11.18
C ILE A 308 -1.65 -20.52 -10.27
N SER A 309 -0.40 -20.69 -9.84
CA SER A 309 0.02 -21.75 -8.94
C SER A 309 -0.77 -21.71 -7.62
N SER A 310 -1.03 -20.52 -7.06
CA SER A 310 -1.85 -20.37 -5.85
C SER A 310 -3.29 -20.83 -6.08
N VAL A 311 -3.89 -20.43 -7.21
CA VAL A 311 -5.26 -20.84 -7.58
C VAL A 311 -5.36 -22.34 -7.80
N GLU A 312 -4.38 -22.96 -8.47
CA GLU A 312 -4.35 -24.41 -8.69
C GLU A 312 -4.24 -25.17 -7.35
N ILE A 313 -3.43 -24.68 -6.40
CA ILE A 313 -3.37 -25.25 -5.04
C ILE A 313 -4.74 -25.16 -4.35
N PHE A 314 -5.45 -24.03 -4.45
CA PHE A 314 -6.78 -23.88 -3.85
C PHE A 314 -7.84 -24.78 -4.48
N LYS A 315 -7.75 -25.03 -5.78
CA LYS A 315 -8.64 -25.98 -6.48
C LYS A 315 -8.41 -27.42 -6.01
N GLU A 316 -7.15 -27.82 -5.89
CA GLU A 316 -6.77 -29.16 -5.45
C GLU A 316 -7.05 -29.38 -3.96
N TYR A 317 -6.82 -28.36 -3.13
CA TYR A 317 -7.01 -28.41 -1.68
C TYR A 317 -8.01 -27.34 -1.19
N PRO A 318 -9.33 -27.54 -1.40
CA PRO A 318 -10.36 -26.59 -0.97
C PRO A 318 -10.32 -26.28 0.53
N ASN A 319 -9.92 -27.25 1.36
CA ASN A 319 -9.79 -27.03 2.81
C ASN A 319 -8.76 -25.93 3.13
N VAL A 320 -7.67 -25.85 2.38
CA VAL A 320 -6.65 -24.79 2.54
C VAL A 320 -7.22 -23.43 2.08
N PHE A 321 -8.05 -23.41 1.05
CA PHE A 321 -8.76 -22.20 0.64
C PHE A 321 -9.71 -21.70 1.73
N PHE A 322 -10.49 -22.59 2.36
CA PHE A 322 -11.47 -22.18 3.38
C PHE A 322 -10.85 -21.83 4.73
N TRP A 323 -9.85 -22.59 5.17
CA TRP A 323 -9.32 -22.51 6.54
C TRP A 323 -7.88 -22.04 6.63
N GLY A 324 -7.14 -22.00 5.52
CA GLY A 324 -5.71 -21.69 5.52
C GLY A 324 -4.85 -22.89 5.95
N CYS A 325 -3.53 -22.75 5.82
CA CYS A 325 -2.56 -23.81 6.03
C CYS A 325 -2.55 -24.36 7.47
N SER A 326 -2.51 -23.48 8.47
CA SER A 326 -2.34 -23.89 9.87
C SER A 326 -3.52 -24.67 10.44
N PHE A 327 -4.75 -24.32 10.06
CA PHE A 327 -5.94 -25.06 10.49
C PHE A 327 -6.04 -26.46 9.87
N THR A 328 -5.46 -26.68 8.70
CA THR A 328 -5.51 -28.00 8.02
C THR A 328 -4.35 -28.92 8.40
N GLY A 329 -3.61 -28.62 9.46
CA GLY A 329 -2.44 -29.40 9.87
C GLY A 329 -1.16 -29.16 9.08
N ASN A 330 -1.17 -28.24 8.11
CA ASN A 330 0.03 -27.78 7.43
C ASN A 330 0.73 -26.68 8.23
N THR A 331 2.04 -26.54 8.08
CA THR A 331 2.81 -25.50 8.78
C THR A 331 2.33 -24.08 8.48
N SER A 332 2.46 -23.18 9.47
CA SER A 332 2.19 -21.73 9.35
C SER A 332 3.12 -20.99 8.40
N ASN A 333 4.24 -21.61 8.01
CA ASN A 333 5.13 -21.09 7.00
C ASN A 333 4.55 -21.38 5.60
N LEU A 334 4.24 -20.32 4.86
CA LEU A 334 3.63 -20.38 3.53
C LEU A 334 4.44 -21.25 2.55
N ASP A 335 5.75 -21.06 2.48
CA ASP A 335 6.62 -21.78 1.55
C ASP A 335 6.62 -23.27 1.85
N LYS A 336 6.74 -23.63 3.12
CA LYS A 336 6.73 -25.03 3.54
C LYS A 336 5.34 -25.66 3.33
N CYS A 337 4.25 -24.93 3.60
CA CYS A 337 2.90 -25.40 3.35
C CYS A 337 2.69 -25.70 1.86
N THR A 338 2.98 -24.73 1.00
CA THR A 338 2.77 -24.84 -0.46
C THR A 338 3.64 -25.92 -1.08
N HIS A 339 4.92 -26.05 -0.67
CA HIS A 339 5.78 -27.16 -1.12
C HIS A 339 5.23 -28.53 -0.71
N HIS A 340 4.72 -28.65 0.51
CA HIS A 340 4.12 -29.90 0.98
C HIS A 340 2.88 -30.28 0.15
N LEU A 341 1.98 -29.32 -0.07
CA LEU A 341 0.77 -29.52 -0.87
C LEU A 341 1.09 -29.91 -2.32
N ILE A 342 2.05 -29.24 -2.95
CA ILE A 342 2.48 -29.55 -4.32
C ILE A 342 3.14 -30.93 -4.37
N LYS A 343 4.00 -31.27 -3.41
CA LYS A 343 4.68 -32.57 -3.37
C LYS A 343 3.68 -33.73 -3.25
N ASN A 344 2.57 -33.54 -2.55
CA ASN A 344 1.60 -34.60 -2.29
C ASN A 344 0.49 -34.73 -3.34
N SER A 345 0.42 -33.85 -4.36
CA SER A 345 -0.57 -33.96 -5.44
C SER A 345 0.10 -34.23 -6.78
N GLN A 346 -0.21 -35.38 -7.40
CA GLN A 346 0.23 -35.70 -8.76
C GLN A 346 -0.32 -34.69 -9.78
N GLN A 347 -1.53 -34.20 -9.57
CA GLN A 347 -2.16 -33.19 -10.42
C GLN A 347 -1.34 -31.89 -10.42
N LEU A 348 -0.97 -31.36 -9.25
CA LEU A 348 -0.13 -30.17 -9.14
C LEU A 348 1.29 -30.41 -9.66
N GLN A 349 1.87 -31.58 -9.43
CA GLN A 349 3.19 -31.92 -9.98
C GLN A 349 3.20 -32.04 -11.50
N SER A 350 2.09 -32.47 -12.11
CA SER A 350 1.95 -32.58 -13.57
C SER A 350 1.67 -31.24 -14.25
N ASN A 351 1.13 -30.26 -13.51
CA ASN A 351 0.78 -28.95 -14.07
C ASN A 351 2.05 -28.12 -14.37
N PRO A 352 2.26 -27.67 -15.62
CA PRO A 352 3.43 -26.86 -16.00
C PRO A 352 3.41 -25.46 -15.36
N MET A 353 2.23 -24.93 -15.02
CA MET A 353 2.06 -23.57 -14.48
C MET A 353 2.16 -23.50 -12.95
N VAL A 354 2.52 -24.61 -12.30
CA VAL A 354 2.75 -24.68 -10.85
C VAL A 354 4.24 -24.59 -10.57
N ILE A 355 4.60 -23.74 -9.61
CA ILE A 355 6.01 -23.52 -9.22
C ILE A 355 6.45 -24.60 -8.25
N LYS A 356 7.46 -25.39 -8.64
CA LYS A 356 7.85 -26.63 -7.93
C LYS A 356 9.18 -26.54 -7.17
N LYS A 357 10.10 -25.68 -7.64
CA LYS A 357 11.52 -25.68 -7.21
C LYS A 357 11.92 -24.47 -6.37
N GLN A 358 11.02 -23.51 -6.18
CA GLN A 358 11.30 -22.27 -5.46
C GLN A 358 10.11 -21.90 -4.56
N PRO A 359 10.33 -21.12 -3.48
CA PRO A 359 9.28 -20.57 -2.62
C PRO A 359 8.11 -20.02 -3.42
N LEU A 360 6.89 -20.39 -3.06
CA LEU A 360 5.72 -19.77 -3.65
C LEU A 360 5.55 -18.38 -3.03
N GLU A 361 5.87 -17.35 -3.79
CA GLU A 361 5.63 -15.97 -3.39
C GLU A 361 4.36 -15.45 -4.08
N PRO A 362 3.16 -15.63 -3.51
CA PRO A 362 1.91 -15.18 -4.14
C PRO A 362 1.85 -13.69 -4.48
N HIS A 363 2.78 -12.83 -4.02
CA HIS A 363 2.85 -11.39 -4.34
C HIS A 363 1.48 -10.69 -4.40
N ASN A 364 0.59 -11.08 -3.49
CA ASN A 364 -0.78 -10.62 -3.40
C ASN A 364 -1.23 -10.88 -1.97
N GLU A 365 -1.61 -9.80 -1.29
CA GLU A 365 -1.93 -9.85 0.13
C GLU A 365 -3.22 -10.63 0.40
N PHE A 366 -4.19 -10.60 -0.51
CA PHE A 366 -5.44 -11.38 -0.36
C PHE A 366 -5.18 -12.88 -0.47
N ILE A 367 -4.32 -13.31 -1.40
CA ILE A 367 -3.89 -14.71 -1.51
C ILE A 367 -3.07 -15.11 -0.27
N ASN A 368 -2.14 -14.25 0.18
CA ASN A 368 -1.36 -14.48 1.40
C ASN A 368 -2.26 -14.63 2.64
N TYR A 369 -3.27 -13.77 2.82
CA TYR A 369 -4.24 -13.87 3.91
C TYR A 369 -5.08 -15.15 3.81
N THR A 370 -5.42 -15.58 2.59
CA THR A 370 -6.12 -16.85 2.34
C THR A 370 -5.27 -18.04 2.81
N PHE A 371 -3.97 -18.06 2.50
CA PHE A 371 -3.10 -19.12 3.02
C PHE A 371 -2.90 -19.07 4.54
N ARG A 372 -2.91 -17.88 5.15
CA ARG A 372 -2.69 -17.72 6.60
C ARG A 372 -3.91 -18.07 7.46
N GLY A 373 -5.11 -17.76 7.01
CA GLY A 373 -6.33 -17.93 7.79
C GLY A 373 -7.59 -18.11 6.95
N GLY A 374 -7.46 -18.64 5.74
CA GLY A 374 -8.57 -18.95 4.84
C GLY A 374 -9.20 -17.73 4.16
N ILE A 375 -10.14 -18.01 3.26
CA ILE A 375 -10.87 -17.00 2.48
C ILE A 375 -11.55 -15.96 3.37
N PHE A 376 -11.99 -16.35 4.57
CA PHE A 376 -12.58 -15.43 5.55
C PHE A 376 -11.61 -14.32 5.97
N SER A 377 -10.32 -14.64 6.14
CA SER A 377 -9.30 -13.63 6.45
C SER A 377 -9.11 -12.63 5.31
N ALA A 378 -9.12 -13.11 4.05
CA ALA A 378 -9.03 -12.26 2.87
C ALA A 378 -10.30 -11.39 2.67
N LEU A 379 -11.49 -11.94 2.94
CA LEU A 379 -12.75 -11.18 2.92
C LEU A 379 -12.78 -10.12 4.01
N CYS A 380 -12.30 -10.43 5.22
CA CYS A 380 -12.15 -9.43 6.28
C CYS A 380 -11.21 -8.29 5.86
N LEU A 381 -10.11 -8.62 5.17
CA LEU A 381 -9.22 -7.62 4.62
C LEU A 381 -9.91 -6.75 3.54
N LEU A 382 -10.70 -7.36 2.65
CA LEU A 382 -11.49 -6.62 1.66
C LEU A 382 -12.51 -5.70 2.34
N MET A 383 -13.20 -6.19 3.37
CA MET A 383 -14.16 -5.42 4.15
C MET A 383 -13.50 -4.28 4.92
N PHE A 384 -12.28 -4.45 5.44
CA PHE A 384 -11.48 -3.37 6.00
C PHE A 384 -11.34 -2.22 4.99
N PHE A 385 -10.93 -2.51 3.76
CA PHE A 385 -10.77 -1.49 2.73
C PHE A 385 -12.08 -0.83 2.29
N ILE A 386 -13.14 -1.62 2.07
CA ILE A 386 -14.47 -1.11 1.70
C ILE A 386 -15.00 -0.17 2.80
N THR A 387 -14.91 -0.58 4.06
CA THR A 387 -15.37 0.25 5.17
C THR A 387 -14.48 1.46 5.41
N LEU A 388 -13.18 1.36 5.16
CA LEU A 388 -12.27 2.51 5.20
C LEU A 388 -12.65 3.55 4.13
N LEU A 389 -12.95 3.12 2.90
CA LEU A 389 -13.47 4.01 1.86
C LEU A 389 -14.80 4.62 2.25
N TYR A 390 -15.73 3.83 2.78
CA TYR A 390 -17.04 4.32 3.20
C TYR A 390 -16.96 5.37 4.31
N THR A 391 -16.07 5.15 5.29
CA THR A 391 -15.90 6.06 6.44
C THR A 391 -15.24 7.39 6.07
N THR A 392 -14.59 7.49 4.90
CA THR A 392 -14.06 8.79 4.39
C THR A 392 -15.12 9.89 4.30
N LYS A 393 -16.42 9.55 4.20
CA LYS A 393 -17.51 10.54 4.22
C LYS A 393 -17.56 11.37 5.50
N ASN A 394 -17.01 10.85 6.60
CA ASN A 394 -16.96 11.52 7.91
C ASN A 394 -15.71 12.42 8.07
N LEU A 395 -14.85 12.48 7.06
CA LEU A 395 -13.72 13.42 7.04
C LEU A 395 -14.19 14.79 6.52
N PRO A 396 -13.47 15.87 6.87
CA PRO A 396 -13.62 17.15 6.20
C PRO A 396 -13.52 16.95 4.69
N LEU A 397 -14.37 17.64 3.89
CA LEU A 397 -14.39 17.55 2.41
C LEU A 397 -12.98 17.67 1.81
N GLN A 398 -12.16 18.45 2.48
CA GLN A 398 -10.78 18.74 2.22
C GLN A 398 -9.86 17.53 2.16
N ASP A 399 -10.06 16.55 3.03
CA ASP A 399 -9.17 15.38 3.17
C ASP A 399 -9.74 14.16 2.43
N ARG A 400 -11.05 14.16 2.11
CA ARG A 400 -11.74 13.00 1.51
C ARG A 400 -11.07 12.47 0.25
N VAL A 401 -10.66 13.37 -0.65
CA VAL A 401 -10.05 12.98 -1.94
C VAL A 401 -8.70 12.32 -1.71
N SER A 402 -7.81 12.98 -0.97
CA SER A 402 -6.48 12.45 -0.66
C SER A 402 -6.54 11.09 0.03
N VAL A 403 -7.43 10.92 0.99
CA VAL A 403 -7.58 9.65 1.72
C VAL A 403 -8.17 8.56 0.83
N ARG A 404 -9.17 8.86 0.00
CA ARG A 404 -9.71 7.87 -0.94
C ARG A 404 -8.65 7.37 -1.91
N ILE A 405 -7.83 8.27 -2.42
CA ILE A 405 -6.72 7.92 -3.30
C ILE A 405 -5.69 7.07 -2.56
N LEU A 406 -5.30 7.45 -1.34
CA LEU A 406 -4.41 6.64 -0.50
C LEU A 406 -4.95 5.21 -0.35
N ILE A 407 -6.23 5.06 -0.02
CA ILE A 407 -6.86 3.76 0.18
C ILE A 407 -6.92 2.96 -1.13
N LEU A 408 -7.37 3.57 -2.23
CA LEU A 408 -7.45 2.91 -3.54
C LEU A 408 -6.07 2.46 -4.04
N ALA A 409 -5.07 3.34 -3.96
CA ALA A 409 -3.69 3.03 -4.30
C ALA A 409 -3.18 1.82 -3.51
N TYR A 410 -3.43 1.81 -2.19
CA TYR A 410 -2.96 0.74 -1.32
C TYR A 410 -3.72 -0.59 -1.53
N ILE A 411 -5.00 -0.55 -1.92
CA ILE A 411 -5.75 -1.75 -2.37
C ILE A 411 -5.10 -2.34 -3.63
N ILE A 412 -4.86 -1.51 -4.65
CA ILE A 412 -4.24 -1.95 -5.92
C ILE A 412 -2.85 -2.53 -5.65
N ALA A 413 -2.08 -1.87 -4.79
CA ALA A 413 -0.77 -2.34 -4.35
C ALA A 413 -0.87 -3.69 -3.62
N SER A 414 -1.86 -3.87 -2.75
CA SER A 414 -2.12 -5.15 -2.05
C SER A 414 -2.56 -6.28 -2.99
N CYS A 415 -3.18 -5.97 -4.13
CA CYS A 415 -3.47 -6.96 -5.18
C CYS A 415 -2.22 -7.42 -5.95
N THR A 416 -1.10 -6.71 -5.81
CA THR A 416 0.10 -6.90 -6.65
C THR A 416 1.40 -7.02 -5.86
N GLY A 417 1.35 -7.01 -4.53
CA GLY A 417 2.47 -7.23 -3.62
C GLY A 417 2.05 -7.44 -2.16
N TYR A 418 3.06 -7.56 -1.28
CA TYR A 418 2.91 -7.83 0.16
C TYR A 418 2.81 -6.57 1.02
N TYR A 419 1.89 -5.66 0.66
CA TYR A 419 1.85 -4.33 1.26
C TYR A 419 1.42 -4.31 2.73
N LEU A 420 0.72 -5.35 3.23
CA LEU A 420 0.36 -5.49 4.66
C LEU A 420 1.29 -6.40 5.45
N THR A 421 2.26 -7.01 4.78
CA THR A 421 3.26 -7.87 5.42
C THR A 421 4.63 -7.18 5.53
N THR A 422 4.95 -6.25 4.63
CA THR A 422 6.24 -5.55 4.65
C THR A 422 6.23 -4.34 5.57
N GLN A 423 7.27 -4.21 6.41
CA GLN A 423 7.32 -3.25 7.51
C GLN A 423 7.19 -1.78 7.06
N TYR A 424 7.85 -1.40 5.97
CA TYR A 424 7.89 -0.01 5.54
C TYR A 424 6.52 0.49 5.06
N GLU A 425 5.87 -0.32 4.22
CA GLU A 425 4.57 -0.07 3.61
C GLU A 425 3.47 -0.03 4.67
N VAL A 426 3.47 -1.01 5.59
CA VAL A 426 2.58 -1.04 6.76
C VAL A 426 2.77 0.23 7.59
N SER A 427 4.02 0.57 7.92
CA SER A 427 4.30 1.69 8.82
C SER A 427 3.83 3.02 8.23
N ILE A 428 4.08 3.30 6.94
CA ILE A 428 3.58 4.54 6.34
C ILE A 428 2.06 4.53 6.25
N PHE A 429 1.46 3.48 5.67
CA PHE A 429 0.02 3.48 5.40
C PHE A 429 -0.78 3.63 6.69
N PHE A 430 -0.47 2.85 7.74
CA PHE A 430 -1.21 2.94 8.99
C PHE A 430 -0.91 4.20 9.79
N THR A 431 0.27 4.81 9.64
CA THR A 431 0.55 6.14 10.21
C THR A 431 -0.30 7.21 9.52
N LEU A 432 -0.38 7.21 8.19
CA LEU A 432 -1.23 8.12 7.43
C LEU A 432 -2.71 7.91 7.76
N ILE A 433 -3.18 6.66 7.79
CA ILE A 433 -4.56 6.33 8.18
C ILE A 433 -4.84 6.81 9.60
N ALA A 434 -3.94 6.63 10.57
CA ALA A 434 -4.12 7.13 11.93
C ALA A 434 -4.26 8.67 11.97
N ILE A 435 -3.49 9.41 11.17
CA ILE A 435 -3.64 10.87 11.03
C ILE A 435 -5.06 11.21 10.62
N PHE A 436 -5.58 10.60 9.55
CA PHE A 436 -6.92 10.94 9.06
C PHE A 436 -8.03 10.46 10.00
N LEU A 437 -7.92 9.25 10.56
CA LEU A 437 -8.86 8.74 11.55
C LEU A 437 -8.94 9.64 12.79
N SER A 438 -7.83 10.27 13.20
CA SER A 438 -7.81 11.21 14.33
C SER A 438 -8.64 12.48 14.09
N LYS A 439 -8.91 12.82 12.82
CA LYS A 439 -9.68 13.99 12.39
C LYS A 439 -11.18 13.71 12.21
N PHE A 440 -11.65 12.50 12.50
CA PHE A 440 -13.07 12.19 12.36
C PHE A 440 -13.93 13.15 13.18
N GLU A 441 -14.84 13.85 12.50
CA GLU A 441 -15.80 14.74 13.14
C GLU A 441 -16.71 13.91 14.05
N LYS A 442 -16.82 14.30 15.33
CA LYS A 442 -17.85 13.74 16.19
C LYS A 442 -19.19 14.12 15.57
N LYS A 443 -19.96 13.12 15.10
CA LYS A 443 -21.40 13.31 14.95
C LYS A 443 -21.92 13.64 16.34
N GLN A 444 -22.35 14.89 16.51
CA GLN A 444 -23.09 15.35 17.68
C GLN A 444 -24.45 14.67 17.71
#